data_AF-A0A6P6HWY0-F1
#
_entry.id   AF-A0A6P6HWY0-F1
#
_cell.length_a   1.000
_cell.length_b   1.000
_cell.length_c   1.000
_cell.angle_alpha   90.00
_cell.angle_beta   90.00
_cell.angle_gamma   90.00
#
_symmetry.space_group_name_H-M   'P 1'
#
loop_
_entity.id
_entity.type
_entity.pdbx_description
1 polymer ?
#
loop_
_entity_poly.entity_id
_entity_poly.type
_entity_poly.pdbx_seq_one_letter_code
_entity_poly.pdbx_strand_id
1 'polypeptide(L)'
;MTGPPGKDGICWRVRQLYRDTGVAGHFLLQARGARGPVDVVVGETDYRGFAILYLERARQLSVKLYARSLPPSDAALSAFEQRIQRVNLTEDQILFFPKYGFCEAADQFHVLDEVRR
;
A
#
# COMPACT_ATOMS: atom_id res chain seq x y z
N MET A 1 1.78 -13.84 -1.86
CA MET A 1 1.34 -12.45 -2.16
C MET A 1 2.11 -12.00 -3.37
N THR A 2 1.43 -11.83 -4.49
CA THR A 2 2.03 -11.31 -5.72
C THR A 2 2.28 -9.80 -5.56
N GLY A 3 3.41 -9.31 -6.07
CA GLY A 3 3.78 -7.90 -6.07
C GLY A 3 3.03 -7.11 -7.15
N PRO A 4 3.12 -5.76 -7.14
CA PRO A 4 2.43 -4.92 -8.12
C PRO A 4 2.86 -5.26 -9.56
N PRO A 5 2.08 -4.82 -10.57
CA PRO A 5 2.44 -5.03 -11.96
C PRO A 5 3.83 -4.50 -12.31
N GLY A 6 4.54 -5.23 -13.16
CA GLY A 6 5.86 -4.83 -13.64
C GLY A 6 5.82 -3.49 -14.37
N LYS A 7 6.87 -2.69 -14.22
CA LYS A 7 7.04 -1.44 -14.98
C LYS A 7 7.81 -1.77 -16.26
N ASP A 8 7.26 -1.40 -17.41
CA ASP A 8 7.86 -1.66 -18.74
C ASP A 8 8.14 -3.17 -18.97
N GLY A 9 7.31 -4.04 -18.39
CA GLY A 9 7.49 -5.50 -18.45
C GLY A 9 8.54 -6.05 -17.48
N ILE A 10 9.20 -5.20 -16.69
CA ILE A 10 10.25 -5.57 -15.73
C ILE A 10 9.68 -5.58 -14.32
N CYS A 11 9.92 -6.68 -13.60
CA CYS A 11 9.52 -6.83 -12.21
C CYS A 11 10.55 -6.20 -11.27
N TRP A 12 10.10 -5.25 -10.46
CA TRP A 12 10.91 -4.60 -9.44
C TRP A 12 10.50 -5.05 -8.05
N ARG A 13 11.48 -5.30 -7.18
CA ARG A 13 11.25 -5.61 -5.76
C ARG A 13 11.81 -4.49 -4.90
N VAL A 14 10.93 -3.74 -4.27
CA VAL A 14 11.30 -2.73 -3.28
C VAL A 14 11.24 -3.36 -1.89
N ARG A 15 12.34 -3.32 -1.13
CA ARG A 15 12.38 -3.78 0.27
C ARG A 15 12.31 -2.57 1.19
N GLN A 16 11.31 -2.56 2.05
CA GLN A 16 11.04 -1.49 3.00
C GLN A 16 10.84 -2.07 4.39
N LEU A 17 11.20 -1.30 5.41
CA LEU A 17 11.01 -1.68 6.81
C LEU A 17 9.99 -0.74 7.46
N TYR A 18 8.85 -1.31 7.85
CA TYR A 18 7.80 -0.64 8.59
C TYR A 18 8.16 -0.74 10.07
N ARG A 19 8.62 0.36 10.67
CA ARG A 19 9.06 0.39 12.06
C ARG A 19 7.87 0.57 12.98
N ASP A 20 7.84 -0.16 14.08
CA ASP A 20 6.84 0.01 15.14
C ASP A 20 6.96 1.40 15.79
N THR A 21 5.81 2.02 16.05
CA THR A 21 5.73 3.30 16.79
C THR A 21 5.35 3.10 18.26
N GLY A 22 5.08 1.87 18.68
CA GLY A 22 4.58 1.52 20.01
C GLY A 22 3.06 1.51 20.11
N VAL A 23 2.34 1.89 19.04
CA VAL A 23 0.88 1.80 18.93
C VAL A 23 0.54 0.68 17.96
N ALA A 24 -0.23 -0.30 18.40
CA ALA A 24 -0.60 -1.44 17.58
C ALA A 24 -1.27 -1.01 16.27
N GLY A 25 -0.73 -1.49 15.14
CA GLY A 25 -1.23 -1.16 13.81
C GLY A 25 -0.72 0.17 13.24
N HIS A 26 0.08 0.94 13.98
CA HIS A 26 0.74 2.15 13.52
C HIS A 26 2.23 1.88 13.28
N PHE A 27 2.71 2.28 12.11
CA PHE A 27 4.07 2.08 11.66
C PHE A 27 4.63 3.36 11.05
N LEU A 28 5.95 3.48 11.13
CA LEU A 28 6.71 4.55 10.48
C LEU A 28 7.61 3.96 9.40
N LEU A 29 7.40 4.42 8.16
CA LEU A 29 8.26 4.11 7.03
C LEU A 29 9.23 5.29 6.81
N GLN A 30 10.52 5.05 7.02
CA GLN A 30 11.55 6.03 6.65
C GLN A 30 11.86 5.90 5.17
N ALA A 31 11.43 6.88 4.38
CA ALA A 31 11.79 6.95 2.97
C ALA A 31 13.23 7.44 2.80
N ARG A 32 13.88 7.03 1.69
CA ARG A 32 15.24 7.47 1.36
C ARG A 32 15.27 8.88 0.75
N GLY A 33 16.35 9.60 1.01
CA GLY A 33 16.66 10.90 0.39
C GLY A 33 15.74 12.02 0.87
N ALA A 34 15.38 12.95 -0.02
CA ALA A 34 14.51 14.10 0.30
C ALA A 34 13.04 13.72 0.56
N ARG A 35 12.70 12.43 0.51
CA ARG A 35 11.34 11.95 0.80
C ARG A 35 11.21 11.83 2.31
N GLY A 36 10.45 12.73 2.93
CA GLY A 36 10.17 12.70 4.37
C GLY A 36 9.49 11.39 4.83
N PRO A 37 9.39 11.18 6.15
CA PRO A 37 8.78 9.99 6.71
C PRO A 37 7.33 9.82 6.27
N VAL A 38 6.87 8.56 6.25
CA VAL A 38 5.49 8.20 5.95
C VAL A 38 4.93 7.43 7.14
N ASP A 39 3.89 8.00 7.75
CA ASP A 39 3.09 7.32 8.75
C ASP A 39 2.16 6.33 8.06
N VAL A 40 2.07 5.12 8.58
CA VAL A 40 1.21 4.06 8.05
C VAL A 40 0.35 3.52 9.17
N VAL A 41 -0.96 3.51 8.99
CA VAL A 41 -1.90 2.89 9.93
C VAL A 41 -2.68 1.81 9.22
N VAL A 42 -2.68 0.61 9.78
CA VAL A 42 -3.58 -0.48 9.38
C VAL A 42 -4.94 -0.17 9.99
N GLY A 43 -5.89 0.25 9.15
CA GLY A 43 -7.23 0.64 9.59
C GLY A 43 -8.13 -0.58 9.78
N GLU A 44 -8.78 -1.00 8.70
CA GLU A 44 -9.74 -2.11 8.72
C GLU A 44 -9.15 -3.30 7.97
N THR A 45 -9.21 -4.49 8.57
CA THR A 45 -8.67 -5.72 7.96
C THR A 45 -9.33 -6.92 8.62
N ASP A 46 -9.65 -7.93 7.81
CA ASP A 46 -10.09 -9.24 8.28
C ASP A 46 -8.94 -10.26 8.33
N TYR A 47 -7.73 -9.81 7.94
CA TYR A 47 -6.50 -10.59 7.73
C TYR A 47 -6.59 -11.72 6.67
N ARG A 48 -7.79 -12.01 6.17
CA ARG A 48 -8.14 -13.16 5.31
C ARG A 48 -8.44 -12.77 3.87
N GLY A 49 -9.10 -11.65 3.66
CA GLY A 49 -9.59 -11.18 2.36
C GLY A 49 -9.05 -9.80 1.99
N PHE A 50 -9.03 -8.85 2.93
CA PHE A 50 -8.68 -7.46 2.61
C PHE A 50 -7.97 -6.72 3.74
N ALA A 51 -7.34 -5.60 3.40
CA ALA A 51 -6.83 -4.63 4.35
C ALA A 51 -6.92 -3.21 3.78
N ILE A 52 -7.38 -2.26 4.59
CA ILE A 52 -7.39 -0.82 4.30
C ILE A 52 -6.29 -0.16 5.11
N LEU A 53 -5.33 0.45 4.41
CA LEU A 53 -4.22 1.17 5.02
C LEU A 53 -4.36 2.67 4.78
N TYR A 54 -4.06 3.45 5.80
CA TYR A 54 -3.90 4.90 5.73
C TYR A 54 -2.41 5.21 5.69
N LEU A 55 -2.01 6.07 4.76
CA LEU A 55 -0.63 6.53 4.65
C LEU A 55 -0.63 8.06 4.64
N GLU A 56 0.09 8.66 5.57
CA GLU A 56 0.25 10.11 5.65
C GLU A 56 1.69 10.49 5.37
N ARG A 57 1.87 11.46 4.46
CA ARG A 57 3.18 12.02 4.14
C ARG A 57 3.04 13.52 3.93
N ALA A 58 3.82 14.32 4.65
CA ALA A 58 3.80 15.78 4.52
C ALA A 58 2.37 16.38 4.60
N ARG A 59 1.56 15.89 5.55
CA ARG A 59 0.14 16.26 5.75
C ARG A 59 -0.79 15.93 4.57
N GLN A 60 -0.36 15.04 3.67
CA GLN A 60 -1.18 14.49 2.61
C GLN A 60 -1.55 13.06 2.99
N LEU A 61 -2.84 12.84 3.20
CA LEU A 61 -3.40 11.53 3.53
C LEU A 61 -3.74 10.78 2.24
N SER A 62 -3.40 9.50 2.20
CA SER A 62 -3.79 8.57 1.15
C SER A 62 -4.33 7.29 1.77
N VAL A 63 -5.31 6.68 1.10
CA VAL A 63 -5.95 5.44 1.56
C VAL A 63 -5.74 4.38 0.49
N LYS A 64 -5.35 3.17 0.91
CA LYS A 64 -5.09 2.04 0.00
C LYS A 64 -5.89 0.82 0.41
N LEU A 65 -6.61 0.24 -0.53
CA LEU A 65 -7.24 -1.06 -0.38
C LEU A 65 -6.32 -2.16 -0.95
N TYR A 66 -6.02 -3.14 -0.12
CA TYR A 66 -5.33 -4.37 -0.50
C TYR A 66 -6.30 -5.54 -0.42
N ALA A 67 -6.20 -6.46 -1.37
CA ALA A 67 -6.97 -7.70 -1.40
C ALA A 67 -6.03 -8.90 -1.52
N ARG A 68 -6.40 -10.03 -0.91
CA ARG A 68 -5.64 -11.30 -0.99
C ARG A 68 -5.85 -12.01 -2.33
N SER A 69 -7.01 -11.82 -2.94
CA SER A 69 -7.42 -12.37 -4.23
C SER A 69 -8.24 -11.34 -4.99
N LEU A 70 -8.32 -11.51 -6.32
CA LEU A 70 -9.17 -10.70 -7.17
C LEU A 70 -10.35 -11.54 -7.70
N PRO A 71 -11.54 -10.92 -7.86
CA PRO A 71 -11.88 -9.55 -7.45
C PRO A 71 -11.95 -9.41 -5.91
N PRO A 72 -11.77 -8.19 -5.36
CA PRO A 72 -12.08 -7.92 -3.96
C PRO A 72 -13.57 -8.17 -3.67
N SER A 73 -13.93 -8.49 -2.43
CA SER A 73 -15.32 -8.66 -2.04
C SER A 73 -16.06 -7.32 -2.04
N ASP A 74 -17.38 -7.36 -2.28
CA ASP A 74 -18.23 -6.16 -2.24
C ASP A 74 -18.15 -5.46 -0.87
N ALA A 75 -18.10 -6.24 0.21
CA ALA A 75 -17.91 -5.70 1.56
C ALA A 75 -16.60 -4.90 1.70
N ALA A 76 -15.51 -5.35 1.09
CA ALA A 76 -14.22 -4.64 1.13
C ALA A 76 -14.26 -3.35 0.29
N LEU A 77 -14.92 -3.37 -0.87
CA LEU A 77 -15.10 -2.19 -1.72
C LEU A 77 -15.97 -1.13 -1.04
N SER A 78 -17.14 -1.53 -0.51
CA SER A 78 -18.02 -0.62 0.22
C SER A 78 -17.35 -0.05 1.48
N ALA A 79 -16.58 -0.86 2.21
CA ALA A 79 -15.82 -0.36 3.35
C ALA A 79 -14.80 0.71 2.91
N PHE A 80 -14.08 0.48 1.81
CA PHE A 80 -13.12 1.44 1.27
C PHE A 80 -13.78 2.75 0.83
N GLU A 81 -14.87 2.69 0.06
CA GLU A 81 -15.62 3.87 -0.39
C GLU A 81 -16.14 4.71 0.80
N GLN A 82 -16.69 4.05 1.82
CA GLN A 82 -17.10 4.72 3.05
C GLN A 82 -15.92 5.41 3.77
N ARG A 83 -14.72 4.81 3.73
CA ARG A 83 -13.52 5.43 4.31
C ARG A 83 -13.07 6.65 3.50
N ILE A 84 -13.08 6.57 2.17
CA ILE A 84 -12.74 7.69 1.27
C ILE A 84 -13.63 8.90 1.55
N GLN A 85 -14.96 8.69 1.64
CA GLN A 85 -15.91 9.75 1.97
C GLN A 85 -15.64 10.40 3.34
N ARG A 86 -15.31 9.60 4.36
CA ARG A 86 -15.02 10.10 5.72
C ARG A 86 -13.75 10.95 5.81
N VAL A 87 -12.79 10.75 4.90
CA VAL A 87 -11.54 11.52 4.89
C VAL A 87 -11.55 12.66 3.87
N ASN A 88 -12.74 13.04 3.39
CA ASN A 88 -12.96 14.10 2.38
C ASN A 88 -12.16 13.88 1.09
N LEU A 89 -11.90 12.62 0.75
CA LEU A 89 -11.40 12.25 -0.57
C LEU A 89 -12.59 11.96 -1.48
N THR A 90 -12.45 12.27 -2.76
CA THR A 90 -13.51 12.12 -3.75
C THR A 90 -13.27 10.91 -4.65
N GLU A 91 -14.31 10.44 -5.34
CA GLU A 91 -14.23 9.25 -6.18
C GLU A 91 -13.26 9.43 -7.36
N ASP A 92 -13.16 10.65 -7.90
CA ASP A 92 -12.20 11.01 -8.97
C ASP A 92 -10.73 10.95 -8.50
N GLN A 93 -10.48 10.90 -7.19
CA GLN A 93 -9.15 10.72 -6.61
C GLN A 93 -8.79 9.24 -6.39
N ILE A 94 -9.72 8.31 -6.67
CA ILE A 94 -9.47 6.87 -6.55
C ILE A 94 -8.76 6.37 -7.80
N LEU A 95 -7.53 5.87 -7.60
CA LEU A 95 -6.73 5.27 -8.66
C LEU A 95 -6.79 3.74 -8.56
N PHE A 96 -7.38 3.10 -9.57
CA PHE A 96 -7.43 1.64 -9.66
C PHE A 96 -6.13 1.09 -10.24
N PHE A 97 -5.49 0.20 -9.49
CA PHE A 97 -4.32 -0.53 -9.96
C PHE A 97 -4.73 -1.62 -10.96
N PRO A 98 -3.86 -1.98 -11.92
CA PRO A 98 -4.15 -3.06 -12.87
C PRO A 98 -4.47 -4.38 -12.16
N LYS A 99 -5.43 -5.13 -12.71
CA LYS A 99 -5.88 -6.43 -12.20
C LYS A 99 -5.08 -7.62 -12.77
N TYR A 100 -4.03 -7.35 -13.54
CA TYR A 100 -3.19 -8.34 -14.22
C TYR A 100 -1.74 -7.85 -14.30
N GLY A 101 -0.83 -8.75 -14.69
CA GLY A 101 0.60 -8.44 -14.85
C GLY A 101 1.39 -8.40 -13.55
N PHE A 102 0.86 -8.96 -12.47
CA PHE A 102 1.52 -9.03 -11.16
C PHE A 102 2.86 -9.76 -11.23
N CYS A 103 3.81 -9.29 -10.42
CA CYS A 103 5.14 -9.87 -10.33
C CYS A 103 5.26 -10.84 -9.17
N GLU A 104 5.68 -12.08 -9.43
CA GLU A 104 5.99 -13.06 -8.37
C GLU A 104 7.42 -12.88 -7.84
N ALA A 105 8.36 -12.61 -8.73
CA ALA A 105 9.76 -12.42 -8.40
C ALA A 105 10.39 -11.30 -9.25
N ALA A 106 11.44 -10.71 -8.69
CA ALA A 106 12.37 -9.83 -9.40
C ALA A 106 13.75 -10.48 -9.34
N ASP A 107 14.54 -10.32 -10.39
CA ASP A 107 15.94 -10.71 -10.38
C ASP A 107 16.78 -9.80 -9.47
N GLN A 108 18.05 -10.17 -9.27
CA GLN A 108 18.96 -9.48 -8.34
C GLN A 108 19.28 -8.03 -8.73
N PHE A 109 19.15 -7.67 -10.01
CA PHE A 109 19.45 -6.33 -10.51
C PHE A 109 18.27 -5.37 -10.33
N HIS A 110 17.06 -5.91 -10.19
CA HIS A 110 15.82 -5.14 -10.00
C HIS A 110 15.33 -5.18 -8.55
N VAL A 111 16.26 -5.22 -7.59
CA VAL A 111 15.98 -5.08 -6.15
C VAL A 111 16.40 -3.71 -5.66
N LEU A 112 15.42 -2.89 -5.27
CA LEU A 112 15.66 -1.66 -4.52
C LEU A 112 15.53 -1.95 -3.03
N ASP A 113 16.65 -2.20 -2.37
CA ASP A 113 16.66 -2.37 -0.91
C ASP A 113 16.73 -1.00 -0.25
N GLU A 114 15.64 -0.52 0.38
CA GLU A 114 15.59 0.76 1.11
C GLU A 114 15.92 0.62 2.60
N VAL A 115 16.15 -0.60 3.08
CA VAL A 115 16.43 -0.90 4.50
C VAL A 115 17.90 -0.70 4.82
N ARG A 116 18.78 -1.12 3.91
CA ARG A 116 20.24 -0.96 4.08
C ARG A 116 20.59 0.52 3.93
N ARG A 117 21.36 1.08 4.86
CA ARG A 117 21.98 2.40 4.67
C ARG A 117 23.25 2.25 3.85
#